data_AF-A0A438JHV0-F1
#
_entry.id   AF-A0A438JHV0-F1
#
_cell.length_a   1.000
_cell.length_b   1.000
_cell.length_c   1.000
_cell.angle_alpha   90.00
_cell.angle_beta   90.00
_cell.angle_gamma   90.00
#
_symmetry.space_group_name_H-M   'P 1'
#
loop_
_entity.id
_entity.type
_entity.pdbx_description
1 polymer ?
#
loop_
_entity_poly.entity_id
_entity_poly.type
_entity_poly.pdbx_seq_one_letter_code
_entity_poly.pdbx_strand_id
1 'polypeptide(L)'
;MAWSGVLLIVRALVLLQLIPGILSWGKEGHYAVCKIAEGFLSEDALGAVKGLLPDYADGDLAAVCSWADEIRHNFHWRWSGPLHYVDTPDYRCNYEYCSKFGVVVIFPGDCHDFRGHKDICVTGAIYNYTKQLTSGYHNSGSEIRYNLTEALMFLSHFIGDVHQVCFFGTSDCL
;
A
#
# COMPACT_ATOMS: atom_id res chain seq x y z
N MET A 1 16.15 -16.79 47.82
CA MET A 1 15.13 -15.87 47.23
C MET A 1 15.63 -15.16 45.97
N ALA A 2 16.89 -14.67 45.90
CA ALA A 2 17.41 -13.97 44.71
C ALA A 2 17.53 -14.82 43.44
N TRP A 3 17.85 -16.12 43.58
CA TRP A 3 18.06 -17.03 42.43
C TRP A 3 16.79 -17.32 41.62
N SER A 4 15.64 -17.34 42.30
CA SER A 4 14.34 -17.56 41.64
C SER A 4 13.95 -16.41 40.72
N GLY A 5 14.31 -15.16 41.09
CA GLY A 5 14.06 -13.97 40.26
C GLY A 5 14.91 -13.96 38.99
N VAL A 6 16.19 -14.32 39.11
CA VAL A 6 17.11 -14.43 37.95
C VAL A 6 16.63 -15.50 36.97
N LEU A 7 16.18 -16.66 37.48
CA LEU A 7 15.67 -17.74 36.64
C LEU A 7 14.40 -17.35 35.87
N LEU A 8 13.51 -16.55 36.49
CA LEU A 8 12.31 -16.03 35.85
C LEU A 8 12.64 -15.02 34.75
N ILE A 9 13.60 -14.12 34.97
CA ILE A 9 14.05 -13.15 33.97
C ILE A 9 14.68 -13.86 32.76
N VAL A 10 15.54 -14.85 33.00
CA VAL A 10 16.16 -15.64 31.92
C VAL A 10 15.09 -16.37 31.11
N ARG A 11 14.09 -16.98 31.75
CA ARG A 11 12.96 -17.61 31.06
C ARG A 11 12.14 -16.62 30.23
N ALA A 12 11.86 -15.43 30.75
CA ALA A 12 11.13 -14.40 30.03
C ALA A 12 11.91 -13.91 28.79
N LEU A 13 13.22 -13.71 28.90
CA LEU A 13 14.07 -13.31 27.77
C LEU A 13 14.13 -14.40 26.68
N VAL A 14 14.24 -15.67 27.06
CA VAL A 14 14.21 -16.79 26.10
C VAL A 14 12.85 -16.89 25.40
N LEU A 15 11.75 -16.68 26.12
CA LEU A 15 10.41 -16.68 25.52
C LEU A 15 10.19 -15.52 24.54
N LEU A 16 10.78 -14.34 24.82
CA LEU A 16 10.67 -13.17 23.94
C LEU A 16 11.36 -13.38 22.58
N GLN A 17 12.42 -14.19 22.54
CA GLN A 17 13.12 -14.56 21.29
C GLN A 17 12.33 -15.55 20.43
N LEU A 18 11.28 -16.17 20.96
CA LEU A 18 10.42 -17.11 20.24
C LEU A 18 9.22 -16.44 19.56
N ILE A 19 9.05 -15.12 19.70
CA ILE A 19 8.03 -14.38 18.97
C ILE A 19 8.55 -14.19 17.53
N PRO A 20 7.93 -14.83 16.52
CA PRO A 20 8.29 -14.54 15.13
C PRO A 20 8.04 -13.05 14.88
N GLY A 21 9.07 -12.34 14.44
CA GLY A 21 8.91 -10.96 14.00
C GLY A 21 7.91 -10.93 12.85
N ILE A 22 6.83 -10.18 13.01
CA ILE A 22 5.91 -9.90 11.92
C ILE A 22 6.62 -8.90 11.00
N LEU A 23 7.06 -9.36 9.83
CA LEU A 23 7.60 -8.49 8.79
C LEU A 23 6.42 -7.88 8.01
N SER A 24 5.89 -6.78 8.52
CA SER A 24 5.04 -5.90 7.70
C SER A 24 5.93 -5.10 6.74
N TRP A 25 5.34 -4.62 5.64
CA TRP A 25 6.05 -3.67 4.80
C TRP A 25 6.22 -2.38 5.59
N GLY A 26 7.47 -2.02 5.84
CA GLY A 26 7.85 -0.65 6.13
C GLY A 26 8.46 -0.02 4.87
N LYS A 27 9.21 1.07 5.07
CA LYS A 27 9.95 1.75 4.00
C LYS A 27 10.77 0.79 3.12
N GLU A 28 11.50 -0.15 3.74
CA GLU A 28 12.34 -1.13 3.03
C GLU A 28 11.51 -2.13 2.20
N GLY A 29 10.31 -2.45 2.67
CA GLY A 29 9.37 -3.32 1.97
C GLY A 29 8.90 -2.72 0.66
N HIS A 30 8.38 -1.50 0.74
CA HIS A 30 7.95 -0.75 -0.44
C HIS A 30 9.12 -0.45 -1.38
N TYR A 31 10.29 -0.14 -0.85
CA TYR A 31 11.50 0.01 -1.66
C TYR A 31 11.80 -1.26 -2.44
N ALA A 32 11.85 -2.42 -1.79
CA ALA A 32 12.14 -3.70 -2.43
C ALA A 32 11.11 -4.06 -3.51
N VAL A 33 9.81 -3.92 -3.23
CA VAL A 33 8.73 -4.20 -4.19
C VAL A 33 8.89 -3.35 -5.45
N CYS A 34 9.10 -2.04 -5.28
CA CYS A 34 9.27 -1.15 -6.42
C CYS A 34 10.58 -1.37 -7.17
N LYS A 35 11.66 -1.71 -6.47
CA LYS A 35 12.94 -2.01 -7.12
C LYS A 35 12.86 -3.26 -7.98
N ILE A 36 12.14 -4.28 -7.50
CA ILE A 36 11.83 -5.47 -8.28
C ILE A 36 10.98 -5.08 -9.49
N ALA A 37 9.89 -4.34 -9.29
CA ALA A 37 8.98 -3.94 -10.36
C ALA A 37 9.69 -3.15 -11.48
N GLU A 38 10.55 -2.19 -11.13
CA GLU A 38 11.35 -1.40 -12.07
C GLU A 38 12.17 -2.27 -13.02
N GLY A 39 12.74 -3.38 -12.53
CA GLY A 39 13.52 -4.33 -13.33
C GLY A 39 12.68 -5.18 -14.31
N PHE A 40 11.35 -5.19 -14.17
CA PHE A 40 10.44 -5.92 -15.06
C PHE A 40 9.62 -5.00 -15.99
N LEU A 41 9.82 -3.68 -15.92
CA LEU A 41 9.16 -2.75 -16.84
C LEU A 41 9.72 -2.90 -18.27
N SER A 42 8.86 -2.72 -19.27
CA SER A 42 9.32 -2.53 -20.65
C SER A 42 10.05 -1.19 -20.78
N GLU A 43 10.88 -1.04 -21.82
CA GLU A 43 11.60 0.22 -22.09
C GLU A 43 10.65 1.43 -22.18
N ASP A 44 9.51 1.27 -22.86
CA ASP A 44 8.50 2.34 -22.98
C ASP A 44 7.89 2.69 -21.61
N ALA A 45 7.58 1.69 -20.78
CA ALA A 45 7.01 1.90 -19.45
C ALA A 45 8.04 2.54 -18.50
N LEU A 46 9.29 2.10 -18.55
CA LEU A 46 10.38 2.67 -17.77
C LEU A 46 10.63 4.14 -18.17
N GLY A 47 10.60 4.45 -19.46
CA GLY A 47 10.70 5.82 -19.96
C GLY A 47 9.56 6.71 -19.45
N ALA A 48 8.32 6.21 -19.48
CA ALA A 48 7.16 6.94 -18.95
C ALA A 48 7.24 7.14 -17.43
N VAL A 49 7.64 6.11 -16.68
CA VAL A 49 7.85 6.18 -15.22
C VAL A 49 8.89 7.25 -14.89
N LYS A 50 10.08 7.18 -15.49
CA LYS A 50 11.15 8.15 -15.26
C LYS A 50 10.75 9.58 -15.63
N GLY A 51 9.95 9.76 -16.68
CA GLY A 51 9.41 11.07 -17.06
C GLY A 51 8.40 11.66 -16.08
N LEU A 52 7.79 10.82 -15.22
CA LEU A 52 6.84 11.26 -14.19
C LEU A 52 7.47 11.38 -12.81
N LEU A 53 8.65 10.79 -12.58
CA LEU A 53 9.31 10.84 -11.28
C LEU A 53 9.80 12.28 -10.96
N PRO A 54 9.72 12.68 -9.68
CA PRO A 54 10.27 13.97 -9.26
C PRO A 54 11.80 13.95 -9.27
N ASP A 55 12.42 15.13 -9.43
CA ASP A 55 13.88 15.26 -9.54
C ASP A 55 14.66 14.63 -8.39
N TYR A 56 14.13 14.68 -7.16
CA TYR A 56 14.80 14.11 -5.99
C TYR A 56 14.86 12.57 -5.99
N ALA A 57 14.07 11.91 -6.84
CA ALA A 57 14.09 10.46 -6.98
C ALA A 57 15.27 9.96 -7.84
N ASP A 58 15.97 10.86 -8.55
CA ASP A 58 17.10 10.53 -9.43
C ASP A 58 16.78 9.40 -10.43
N GLY A 59 15.52 9.35 -10.89
CA GLY A 59 15.03 8.32 -11.81
C GLY A 59 14.87 6.92 -11.20
N ASP A 60 14.95 6.76 -9.87
CA ASP A 60 14.69 5.51 -9.16
C ASP A 60 13.25 5.46 -8.63
N LEU A 61 12.42 4.57 -9.18
CA LEU A 61 11.04 4.39 -8.70
C LEU A 61 11.00 3.98 -7.22
N ALA A 62 11.96 3.18 -6.77
CA ALA A 62 11.98 2.68 -5.40
C ALA A 62 12.16 3.80 -4.37
N ALA A 63 12.82 4.90 -4.75
CA ALA A 63 13.06 6.05 -3.88
C ALA A 63 11.78 6.77 -3.44
N VAL A 64 10.69 6.66 -4.22
CA VAL A 64 9.40 7.32 -3.93
C VAL A 64 8.34 6.37 -3.37
N CYS A 65 8.61 5.07 -3.30
CA CYS A 65 7.58 4.10 -2.95
C CYS A 65 7.14 4.10 -1.48
N SER A 66 7.88 4.75 -0.57
CA SER A 66 7.43 4.99 0.80
C SER A 66 6.66 6.30 0.98
N TRP A 67 6.55 7.12 -0.06
CA TRP A 67 6.03 8.49 0.06
C TRP A 67 4.57 8.54 0.57
N ALA A 68 3.71 7.60 0.14
CA ALA A 68 2.31 7.57 0.57
C ALA A 68 2.16 7.37 2.09
N ASP A 69 3.02 6.53 2.69
CA ASP A 69 3.10 6.38 4.15
C ASP A 69 3.58 7.65 4.85
N GLU A 70 4.51 8.38 4.23
CA GLU A 70 5.03 9.61 4.81
C GLU A 70 3.96 10.72 4.80
N ILE A 71 3.23 10.87 3.69
CA ILE A 71 2.27 11.96 3.54
C ILE A 71 0.95 11.71 4.28
N ARG A 72 0.49 10.47 4.49
CA ARG A 72 -0.79 10.22 5.19
C ARG A 72 -0.83 10.79 6.62
N HIS A 73 0.33 11.03 7.22
CA HIS A 73 0.46 11.66 8.55
C HIS A 73 0.29 13.19 8.51
N ASN A 74 0.45 13.82 7.35
CA ASN A 74 0.19 15.24 7.16
C ASN A 74 -1.31 15.53 7.24
N PHE A 75 -1.69 16.60 7.94
CA PHE A 75 -3.09 17.01 8.13
C PHE A 75 -3.89 17.10 6.82
N HIS A 76 -3.28 17.61 5.75
CA HIS A 76 -3.94 17.76 4.44
C HIS A 76 -4.17 16.42 3.71
N TRP A 77 -3.49 15.37 4.12
CA TRP A 77 -3.44 14.07 3.44
C TRP A 77 -4.00 12.94 4.30
N ARG A 78 -4.52 13.22 5.50
CA ARG A 78 -5.13 12.20 6.38
C ARG A 78 -6.23 11.38 5.71
N TRP A 79 -6.88 11.94 4.70
CA TRP A 79 -7.89 11.25 3.91
C TRP A 79 -7.34 10.03 3.14
N SER A 80 -6.03 9.98 2.86
CA SER A 80 -5.41 8.86 2.16
C SER A 80 -5.13 7.66 3.07
N GLY A 81 -5.18 7.83 4.40
CA GLY A 81 -4.88 6.76 5.36
C GLY A 81 -5.67 5.47 5.10
N PRO A 82 -7.02 5.53 4.98
CA PRO A 82 -7.84 4.35 4.68
C PRO A 82 -7.59 3.71 3.31
N LEU A 83 -6.83 4.37 2.41
CA LEU A 83 -6.49 3.80 1.10
C LEU A 83 -5.36 2.78 1.17
N HIS A 84 -4.64 2.65 2.29
CA HIS A 84 -3.56 1.66 2.43
C HIS A 84 -4.08 0.25 2.73
N TYR A 85 -5.39 0.11 2.95
CA TYR A 85 -5.97 -1.10 3.48
C TYR A 85 -7.39 -1.35 2.97
N VAL A 86 -7.89 -2.57 3.18
CA VAL A 86 -9.29 -2.97 3.04
C VAL A 86 -9.75 -3.84 4.22
N ASP A 87 -10.59 -3.31 5.09
CA ASP A 87 -11.03 -4.07 6.26
C ASP A 87 -12.07 -5.15 5.86
N THR A 88 -11.67 -6.43 5.91
CA THR A 88 -12.61 -7.54 5.74
C THR A 88 -13.21 -7.95 7.09
N PRO A 89 -14.51 -8.27 7.18
CA PRO A 89 -15.12 -8.72 8.44
C PRO A 89 -14.40 -9.93 9.05
N ASP A 90 -14.19 -9.91 10.37
CA ASP A 90 -13.55 -11.01 11.08
C ASP A 90 -14.27 -12.36 10.80
N TYR A 91 -13.50 -13.45 10.76
CA TYR A 91 -13.98 -14.82 10.52
C TYR A 91 -14.52 -15.09 9.11
N ARG A 92 -14.33 -14.16 8.16
CA ARG A 92 -14.55 -14.37 6.73
C ARG A 92 -13.20 -14.50 6.04
N CYS A 93 -12.80 -15.72 5.69
CA CYS A 93 -11.65 -15.94 4.79
C CYS A 93 -12.05 -15.68 3.31
N ASN A 94 -12.85 -14.65 3.03
CA ASN A 94 -13.28 -14.32 1.67
C ASN A 94 -13.31 -12.80 1.40
N TYR A 95 -13.14 -12.46 0.13
CA TYR A 95 -13.12 -11.13 -0.45
C TYR A 95 -13.65 -11.27 -1.91
N GLU A 96 -14.70 -10.54 -2.39
CA GLU A 96 -15.35 -10.76 -3.75
C GLU A 96 -15.91 -9.57 -4.64
N TYR A 97 -15.38 -9.18 -5.83
CA TYR A 97 -15.39 -7.81 -6.43
C TYR A 97 -16.11 -7.95 -7.69
N CYS A 98 -17.00 -7.00 -7.85
CA CYS A 98 -17.47 -6.61 -9.13
C CYS A 98 -16.96 -5.19 -9.38
N SER A 99 -15.81 -5.07 -10.05
CA SER A 99 -15.69 -4.04 -11.07
C SER A 99 -15.55 -4.75 -12.41
N LYS A 100 -16.30 -4.29 -13.41
CA LYS A 100 -16.30 -4.85 -14.76
C LYS A 100 -14.94 -4.59 -15.43
N PHE A 101 -13.92 -5.40 -15.12
CA PHE A 101 -12.76 -5.71 -15.94
C PHE A 101 -11.96 -6.79 -15.18
N GLY A 102 -11.58 -7.88 -15.87
CA GLY A 102 -11.09 -9.10 -15.22
C GLY A 102 -9.85 -8.91 -14.33
N VAL A 103 -9.84 -9.71 -13.25
CA VAL A 103 -8.80 -9.97 -12.24
C VAL A 103 -9.03 -9.22 -10.90
N VAL A 104 -9.24 -10.06 -9.86
CA VAL A 104 -9.53 -9.80 -8.42
C VAL A 104 -11.00 -9.59 -8.04
N VAL A 105 -11.40 -10.34 -7.00
CA VAL A 105 -12.74 -10.41 -6.40
C VAL A 105 -12.57 -9.81 -4.93
N ILE A 106 -13.25 -8.69 -4.54
CA ILE A 106 -13.54 -7.73 -3.40
C ILE A 106 -15.09 -7.38 -3.11
N PHE A 107 -15.83 -7.79 -2.05
CA PHE A 107 -17.34 -7.56 -1.98
C PHE A 107 -17.77 -6.09 -2.05
N PRO A 108 -18.94 -5.75 -2.65
CA PRO A 108 -19.49 -4.38 -2.72
C PRO A 108 -19.86 -3.76 -1.35
N GLY A 109 -19.35 -4.32 -0.25
CA GLY A 109 -19.42 -3.81 1.11
C GLY A 109 -18.10 -3.89 1.89
N ASP A 110 -16.98 -4.29 1.29
CA ASP A 110 -15.69 -4.38 2.00
C ASP A 110 -14.82 -3.13 1.75
N CYS A 111 -14.97 -2.50 0.59
CA CYS A 111 -14.22 -1.30 0.23
C CYS A 111 -14.96 -0.02 0.67
N HIS A 112 -14.82 0.33 1.94
CA HIS A 112 -15.34 1.59 2.48
C HIS A 112 -14.47 2.15 3.60
N ASP A 113 -14.58 3.45 3.87
CA ASP A 113 -14.01 4.02 5.08
C ASP A 113 -14.84 3.66 6.33
N PHE A 114 -14.35 4.03 7.51
CA PHE A 114 -15.06 3.83 8.79
C PHE A 114 -16.45 4.52 8.87
N ARG A 115 -16.80 5.36 7.89
CA ARG A 115 -18.08 6.10 7.79
C ARG A 115 -19.00 5.50 6.72
N GLY A 116 -18.57 4.43 6.03
CA GLY A 116 -19.32 3.75 4.97
C GLY A 116 -19.26 4.43 3.60
N HIS A 117 -18.34 5.38 3.38
CA HIS A 117 -18.10 5.92 2.05
C HIS A 117 -17.43 4.86 1.17
N LYS A 118 -18.06 4.55 0.03
CA LYS A 118 -17.60 3.51 -0.90
C LYS A 118 -16.29 3.88 -1.59
N ASP A 119 -15.58 2.86 -2.05
CA ASP A 119 -14.35 2.95 -2.84
C ASP A 119 -13.14 3.57 -2.11
N ILE A 120 -13.25 3.77 -0.78
CA ILE A 120 -12.15 4.23 0.06
C ILE A 120 -11.47 3.01 0.69
N CYS A 121 -10.64 2.34 -0.11
CA CYS A 121 -9.78 1.24 0.31
C CYS A 121 -8.64 1.06 -0.72
N VAL A 122 -7.68 0.17 -0.43
CA VAL A 122 -6.51 -0.10 -1.31
C VAL A 122 -6.88 -0.52 -2.71
N THR A 123 -7.89 -1.38 -2.90
CA THR A 123 -8.28 -1.81 -4.24
C THR A 123 -9.04 -0.73 -5.01
N GLY A 124 -9.82 0.10 -4.32
CA GLY A 124 -10.45 1.29 -4.90
C GLY A 124 -9.42 2.32 -5.33
N ALA A 125 -8.38 2.53 -4.52
CA ALA A 125 -7.25 3.39 -4.84
C ALA A 125 -6.48 2.90 -6.07
N ILE A 126 -6.13 1.61 -6.13
CA ILE A 126 -5.48 0.99 -7.29
C ILE A 126 -6.30 1.24 -8.57
N TYR A 127 -7.62 1.00 -8.54
CA TYR A 127 -8.49 1.26 -9.68
C TYR A 127 -8.49 2.75 -10.10
N ASN A 128 -8.62 3.66 -9.14
CA ASN A 128 -8.67 5.10 -9.38
C ASN A 128 -7.36 5.60 -10.03
N TYR A 129 -6.21 5.32 -9.41
CA TYR A 129 -4.92 5.82 -9.90
C TYR A 129 -4.47 5.16 -11.21
N THR A 130 -4.82 3.88 -11.42
CA THR A 130 -4.63 3.21 -12.73
C THR A 130 -5.43 3.91 -13.82
N LYS A 131 -6.68 4.27 -13.54
CA LYS A 131 -7.54 5.01 -14.48
C LYS A 131 -6.99 6.40 -14.77
N GLN A 132 -6.47 7.11 -13.77
CA GLN A 132 -5.85 8.43 -13.95
C GLN A 132 -4.62 8.37 -14.86
N LEU A 133 -3.71 7.41 -14.64
CA LEU A 133 -2.52 7.22 -15.48
C LEU A 133 -2.89 6.86 -16.93
N THR A 134 -3.87 5.96 -17.10
CA THR A 134 -4.34 5.56 -18.44
C THR A 134 -5.04 6.71 -19.15
N SER A 135 -5.93 7.43 -18.46
CA SER A 135 -6.72 8.51 -19.06
C SER A 135 -5.88 9.76 -19.35
N GLY A 136 -4.92 10.07 -18.46
CA GLY A 136 -3.99 11.18 -18.65
C GLY A 136 -3.04 10.98 -19.82
N TYR A 137 -2.66 9.73 -20.09
CA TYR A 137 -1.86 9.38 -21.28
C TYR A 137 -2.65 9.55 -22.59
N HIS A 138 -3.94 9.19 -22.61
CA HIS A 138 -4.76 9.24 -23.82
C HIS A 138 -5.41 10.60 -24.12
N ASN A 139 -5.63 11.45 -23.10
CA ASN A 139 -6.36 12.73 -23.26
C ASN A 139 -5.48 13.94 -22.91
N SER A 140 -4.50 14.28 -23.74
CA SER A 140 -3.69 15.49 -23.63
C SER A 140 -4.47 16.82 -23.81
N GLY A 141 -5.81 16.79 -23.88
CA GLY A 141 -6.65 17.92 -24.29
C GLY A 141 -7.93 18.19 -23.49
N SER A 142 -8.22 17.48 -22.38
CA SER A 142 -9.41 17.74 -21.54
C SER A 142 -9.06 18.35 -20.19
N GLU A 143 -9.89 19.26 -19.69
CA GLU A 143 -9.67 20.22 -18.58
C GLU A 143 -9.26 19.64 -17.20
N ILE A 144 -9.26 18.32 -16.98
CA ILE A 144 -8.83 17.71 -15.71
C ILE A 144 -7.37 17.29 -15.82
N ARG A 145 -6.47 18.15 -15.33
CA ARG A 145 -5.05 17.82 -15.14
C ARG A 145 -4.89 17.01 -13.87
N TYR A 146 -4.88 15.69 -13.99
CA TYR A 146 -4.44 14.81 -12.90
C TYR A 146 -2.95 15.08 -12.61
N ASN A 147 -2.56 15.02 -11.33
CA ASN A 147 -1.15 14.94 -10.98
C ASN A 147 -0.67 13.50 -11.22
N LEU A 148 -0.15 13.24 -12.42
CA LEU A 148 0.27 11.89 -12.84
C LEU A 148 1.46 11.37 -12.02
N THR A 149 2.30 12.27 -11.50
CA THR A 149 3.38 11.91 -10.56
C THR A 149 2.80 11.36 -9.26
N GLU A 150 1.84 12.06 -8.65
CA GLU A 150 1.16 11.56 -7.46
C GLU A 150 0.43 10.24 -7.73
N ALA A 151 -0.27 10.14 -8.87
CA ALA A 151 -0.98 8.91 -9.23
C ALA A 151 -0.03 7.71 -9.37
N LEU A 152 1.15 7.91 -9.98
CA LEU A 152 2.19 6.90 -10.08
C LEU A 152 2.70 6.49 -8.68
N MET A 153 3.07 7.46 -7.85
CA MET A 153 3.61 7.21 -6.52
C MET A 153 2.62 6.45 -5.61
N PHE A 154 1.35 6.86 -5.63
CA PHE A 154 0.29 6.15 -4.92
C PHE A 154 0.08 4.73 -5.44
N LEU A 155 -0.02 4.56 -6.76
CA LEU A 155 -0.23 3.24 -7.36
C LEU A 155 0.93 2.29 -7.01
N SER A 156 2.17 2.74 -7.15
CA SER A 156 3.35 1.94 -6.82
C SER A 156 3.37 1.51 -5.35
N HIS A 157 2.95 2.38 -4.44
CA HIS A 157 2.84 2.06 -3.02
C HIS A 157 1.74 1.03 -2.74
N PHE A 158 0.53 1.25 -3.25
CA PHE A 158 -0.64 0.40 -2.97
C PHE A 158 -0.53 -1.00 -3.55
N ILE A 159 0.23 -1.19 -4.63
CA ILE A 159 0.58 -2.53 -5.13
C ILE A 159 1.43 -3.28 -4.11
N GLY A 160 2.27 -2.60 -3.31
CA GLY A 160 2.95 -3.22 -2.17
C GLY A 160 1.97 -3.59 -1.05
N ASP A 161 1.14 -2.62 -0.63
CA ASP A 161 0.19 -2.78 0.47
C ASP A 161 -0.76 -3.96 0.27
N VAL A 162 -1.35 -4.09 -0.93
CA VAL A 162 -2.32 -5.16 -1.23
C VAL A 162 -1.70 -6.56 -1.16
N HIS A 163 -0.38 -6.69 -1.29
CA HIS A 163 0.33 -7.95 -1.15
C HIS A 163 0.81 -8.23 0.29
N GLN A 164 0.65 -7.29 1.23
CA GLN A 164 0.92 -7.55 2.64
C GLN A 164 -0.16 -8.45 3.23
N VAL A 165 0.21 -9.65 3.69
CA VAL A 165 -0.78 -10.62 4.23
C VAL A 165 -1.20 -10.30 5.67
N CYS A 166 -0.50 -9.41 6.39
CA CYS A 166 -0.85 -8.94 7.75
C CYS A 166 -2.10 -8.05 7.81
N PHE A 167 -3.05 -8.33 6.94
CA PHE A 167 -4.07 -7.44 6.48
C PHE A 167 -5.48 -8.08 6.55
N PHE A 168 -5.55 -9.34 7.02
CA PHE A 168 -6.80 -10.12 7.16
C PHE A 168 -7.21 -10.35 8.63
N GLY A 169 -7.08 -9.35 9.50
CA GLY A 169 -7.55 -9.40 10.88
C GLY A 169 -7.49 -8.03 11.54
N THR A 170 -8.60 -7.54 12.05
CA THR A 170 -8.70 -6.18 12.56
C THR A 170 -8.00 -5.98 13.92
N SER A 171 -7.52 -4.74 14.12
CA SER A 171 -7.20 -4.05 15.39
C SER A 171 -5.85 -4.20 16.11
N ASP A 172 -4.93 -5.09 15.71
CA ASP A 172 -3.69 -5.32 16.50
C ASP A 172 -2.38 -4.69 15.94
N CYS A 173 -2.45 -3.68 15.06
CA CYS A 173 -1.24 -3.07 14.47
C CYS A 173 -1.21 -1.52 14.44
N LEU A 174 -1.94 -0.84 15.34
CA LEU A 174 -1.69 0.57 15.68
C LEU A 174 -0.95 0.71 17.01
#